data_AF-A0A443Q8H8-F1
#
_entry.id   AF-A0A443Q8H8-F1
#
_cell.length_a   1.000
_cell.length_b   1.000
_cell.length_c   1.000
_cell.angle_alpha   90.00
_cell.angle_beta   90.00
_cell.angle_gamma   90.00
#
_symmetry.space_group_name_H-M   'P 1'
#
loop_
_entity.id
_entity.type
_entity.pdbx_description
1 polymer ?
#
loop_
_entity_poly.entity_id
_entity_poly.type
_entity_poly.pdbx_seq_one_letter_code
_entity_poly.pdbx_strand_id
1 'polypeptide(L)' 'VSFYGSSYMSLPLEDARSTTIILFRLKTYCKNAIIFLSAGPIDYCLITLENGALKVRTILGLGEAILTSNSGLK' A
#
# COMPACT_ATOMS: atom_id res chain seq x y z
N VAL A 1 -1.79 -13.38 8.79
CA VAL A 1 -1.80 -14.27 7.61
C VAL A 1 -0.45 -14.18 6.91
N SER A 2 -0.03 -15.23 6.20
CA SER A 2 1.23 -15.24 5.44
C SER A 2 0.93 -15.26 3.95
N PHE A 3 1.72 -14.53 3.17
CA PHE A 3 1.62 -14.44 1.72
C PHE A 3 2.92 -14.95 1.08
N TYR A 4 2.81 -15.75 0.02
CA TYR A 4 3.93 -16.35 -0.69
C TYR A 4 3.77 -16.11 -2.20
N GLY A 5 4.78 -15.50 -2.83
CA GLY A 5 4.73 -15.18 -4.25
C GLY A 5 3.62 -14.20 -4.60
N SER A 6 2.73 -14.59 -5.51
CA SER A 6 1.62 -13.77 -6.03
C SER A 6 0.31 -13.91 -5.24
N SER A 7 0.33 -14.53 -4.06
CA SER A 7 -0.86 -14.66 -3.22
C SER A 7 -1.37 -13.30 -2.75
N TYR A 8 -2.68 -13.10 -2.74
CA TYR A 8 -3.34 -11.91 -2.22
C TYR A 8 -4.66 -12.26 -1.55
N MET A 9 -5.22 -11.30 -0.81
CA MET A 9 -6.58 -11.35 -0.29
C MET A 9 -7.30 -10.09 -0.73
N SER A 10 -8.54 -10.24 -1.20
CA SER A 10 -9.43 -9.11 -1.47
C SER A 10 -10.37 -8.92 -0.29
N LEU A 11 -10.53 -7.69 0.14
CA LEU A 11 -11.48 -7.28 1.16
C LEU A 11 -12.50 -6.34 0.49
N PRO A 12 -13.77 -6.38 0.91
CA PRO A 12 -14.76 -5.43 0.42
C PRO A 12 -14.29 -4.01 0.77
N LEU A 13 -14.32 -3.13 -0.22
CA LEU A 13 -14.06 -1.71 -0.01
C LEU A 13 -15.28 -1.09 0.67
N GLU A 14 -15.06 -0.34 1.74
CA GLU A 14 -16.11 0.51 2.29
C GLU A 14 -16.30 1.75 1.40
N ASP A 15 -17.49 2.36 1.47
CA ASP A 15 -17.82 3.59 0.75
C ASP A 15 -16.78 4.69 0.98
N ALA A 16 -16.60 5.53 -0.04
CA ALA A 16 -15.61 6.60 -0.04
C ALA A 16 -15.79 7.53 1.18
N ARG A 17 -14.72 7.65 1.97
CA ARG A 17 -14.64 8.57 3.12
C ARG A 17 -13.69 9.71 2.83
N SER A 18 -13.89 10.86 3.48
CA SER A 18 -12.95 11.98 3.45
C SER A 18 -11.62 11.67 4.13
N THR A 19 -11.54 10.58 4.90
CA THR A 19 -10.33 10.14 5.60
C THR A 19 -10.28 8.63 5.65
N THR A 20 -9.13 8.07 5.31
CA THR A 20 -8.85 6.63 5.33
C THR A 20 -7.64 6.39 6.22
N ILE A 21 -7.76 5.48 7.19
CA ILE A 21 -6.68 5.09 8.08
C ILE A 21 -6.33 3.62 7.80
N ILE A 22 -5.10 3.37 7.39
CA ILE A 22 -4.60 2.02 7.10
C ILE A 22 -3.58 1.63 8.16
N LEU A 23 -3.89 0.60 8.95
CA LEU A 23 -3.03 0.06 10.01
C LEU A 23 -2.68 -1.39 9.70
N PHE A 24 -1.39 -1.69 9.64
CA PHE A 24 -0.90 -3.07 9.49
C PHE A 24 0.42 -3.27 10.21
N ARG A 25 0.77 -4.54 10.44
CA ARG A 25 2.10 -5.00 10.84
C ARG A 25 2.56 -6.01 9.81
N LEU A 26 3.75 -5.81 9.24
CA LEU A 26 4.36 -6.76 8.33
C LEU A 26 5.69 -7.27 8.88
N LYS A 27 6.08 -8.47 8.47
CA LYS A 27 7.42 -9.01 8.65
C LYS A 27 7.78 -9.78 7.38
N THR A 28 8.84 -9.37 6.69
CA THR A 28 9.29 -10.00 5.45
C THR A 28 10.78 -9.80 5.24
N TYR A 29 11.42 -10.73 4.54
CA TYR A 29 12.80 -10.57 4.04
C TYR A 29 12.83 -10.00 2.61
N CYS A 30 11.68 -9.98 1.92
CA CYS A 30 11.58 -9.40 0.59
C CYS A 30 11.85 -7.90 0.68
N LYS A 31 12.71 -7.38 -0.21
CA LYS A 31 12.96 -5.93 -0.30
C LYS A 31 11.98 -5.21 -1.22
N ASN A 32 11.31 -5.96 -2.09
CA ASN A 32 10.36 -5.45 -3.08
C ASN A 32 9.08 -6.27 -3.01
N ALA A 33 7.95 -5.62 -2.77
CA ALA A 33 6.64 -6.26 -2.67
C ALA A 33 5.50 -5.24 -2.77
N ILE A 34 4.33 -5.68 -3.23
CA ILE A 34 3.08 -4.94 -3.02
C ILE A 34 2.54 -5.33 -1.64
N ILE A 35 2.21 -4.35 -0.82
CA ILE A 35 1.70 -4.56 0.54
C ILE A 35 0.18 -4.32 0.59
N PHE A 36 -0.29 -3.29 -0.11
CA PHE A 36 -1.71 -2.92 -0.14
C PHE A 36 -2.05 -2.24 -1.46
N LEU A 37 -3.24 -2.53 -1.97
CA LEU A 37 -3.85 -1.84 -3.11
C LEU A 37 -5.33 -1.64 -2.85
N SER A 38 -5.77 -0.39 -2.95
CA SER A 38 -7.17 -0.02 -3.17
C SER A 38 -7.20 0.83 -4.43
N ALA A 39 -8.01 0.45 -5.41
CA ALA A 39 -8.10 1.16 -6.69
C ALA A 39 -9.56 1.26 -7.12
N GLY A 40 -10.01 2.49 -7.33
CA GLY A 40 -11.24 2.80 -8.04
C GLY A 40 -10.95 3.16 -9.49
N PRO A 41 -11.98 3.60 -10.23
CA PRO A 41 -11.85 3.97 -11.64
C PRO A 41 -10.94 5.20 -11.88
N ILE A 42 -10.87 6.11 -10.91
CA ILE A 42 -10.18 7.41 -11.05
C ILE A 42 -9.17 7.69 -9.94
N ASP A 43 -9.17 6.88 -8.89
CA ASP A 43 -8.35 7.05 -7.69
C ASP A 43 -7.72 5.73 -7.29
N TYR A 44 -6.60 5.82 -6.58
CA TYR A 44 -5.99 4.65 -5.98
C TYR A 44 -5.13 5.01 -4.78
N CYS A 45 -4.88 4.02 -3.94
CA CYS A 45 -3.88 4.02 -2.90
C CYS A 45 -3.07 2.73 -3.02
N LEU A 46 -1.78 2.87 -3.32
CA LEU A 46 -0.83 1.78 -3.47
C LEU A 46 0.26 1.94 -2.43
N ILE A 47 0.48 0.88 -1.63
CA ILE A 47 1.59 0.79 -0.69
C ILE A 47 2.50 -0.33 -1.15
N THR A 48 3.75 0.02 -1.48
CA THR A 48 4.80 -0.91 -1.87
C THR A 48 5.94 -0.89 -0.87
N LEU A 49 6.68 -1.98 -0.85
CA LEU A 49 8.06 -2.00 -0.38
C LEU A 49 8.96 -1.87 -1.61
N GLU A 50 9.83 -0.87 -1.62
CA GLU A 50 10.83 -0.63 -2.67
C GLU A 50 12.20 -0.53 -2.02
N ASN A 51 13.10 -1.46 -2.33
CA ASN A 51 14.43 -1.58 -1.70
C ASN A 51 14.40 -1.54 -0.16
N GLY A 52 13.36 -2.10 0.46
CA GLY A 52 13.19 -2.13 1.91
C GLY A 52 12.69 -0.83 2.55
N ALA A 53 12.27 0.15 1.74
CA ALA A 53 11.53 1.34 2.18
C ALA A 53 10.05 1.20 1.81
N LEU A 54 9.15 1.65 2.69
CA LEU A 54 7.73 1.76 2.37
C LEU A 54 7.52 2.98 1.47
N LYS A 55 6.78 2.78 0.39
CA LYS A 55 6.36 3.84 -0.52
C LYS A 55 4.85 3.82 -0.65
N VAL A 56 4.26 4.99 -0.44
CA VAL A 56 2.83 5.22 -0.58
C VAL A 56 2.62 6.09 -1.80
N ARG A 57 1.83 5.62 -2.75
CA ARG A 57 1.43 6.37 -3.95
C ARG A 57 -0.09 6.47 -3.96
N THR A 58 -0.61 7.66 -4.16
CA THR A 58 -2.06 7.89 -4.13
C THR A 58 -2.46 8.88 -5.20
N ILE A 59 -3.61 8.63 -5.84
CA ILE A 59 -4.34 9.64 -6.60
C ILE A 59 -5.68 9.82 -5.89
N LEU A 60 -5.98 11.05 -5.47
CA LEU A 60 -7.24 11.45 -4.84
C LEU A 60 -7.87 12.67 -5.54
N GLY A 61 -7.46 12.96 -6.78
CA GLY A 61 -7.86 14.16 -7.52
C GLY A 61 -6.81 14.66 -8.51
N LEU A 62 -6.42 15.95 -8.39
CA LEU A 62 -5.59 16.72 -9.35
C LEU A 62 -4.09 16.34 -9.42
N GLY A 63 -3.71 15.11 -9.06
CA GLY A 63 -2.33 14.66 -9.17
C GLY A 63 -1.99 13.44 -8.34
N GLU A 64 -0.79 12.90 -8.58
CA GLU A 64 -0.21 11.81 -7.78
C GLU A 64 0.56 12.39 -6.59
N ALA A 65 0.28 11.85 -5.40
CA ALA A 65 1.08 12.08 -4.20
C ALA A 65 1.94 10.84 -3.93
N ILE A 66 3.23 11.07 -3.64
CA ILE A 66 4.18 10.01 -3.30
C ILE A 66 4.87 10.34 -1.99
N LEU A 67 4.84 9.39 -1.05
CA LEU A 67 5.59 9.44 0.21
C LEU A 67 6.48 8.22 0.31
N THR A 68 7.71 8.39 0.77
CA THR A 68 8.66 7.28 0.97
C THR A 68 9.22 7.35 2.39
N SER A 69 9.24 6.21 3.08
CA SER A 69 9.89 6.10 4.39
C SER A 69 11.40 5.98 4.23
N ASN A 70 12.10 6.03 5.36
CA ASN A 70 13.48 5.53 5.40
C ASN A 70 13.51 4.03 5.11
N SER A 71 14.62 3.55 4.56
CA SER A 71 14.87 2.11 4.39
C SER A 71 15.25 1.46 5.73
N GLY A 72 15.04 0.14 5.84
CA GLY A 72 15.46 -0.61 7.03
C GLY A 72 14.63 -0.32 8.27
N LEU A 73 13.34 -0.03 8.09
CA LEU A 73 12.36 0.07 9.17
C LEU A 73 12.46 -1.17 10.08
N LYS A 74 12.67 -0.96 11.38
CA LYS A 74 12.84 -2.02 12.40
C LYS A 74 11.52 -2.45 13.00
#